data_AF-A0A2R3Z973-F1
#
_entry.id   AF-A0A2R3Z973-F1
#
_cell.length_a   1.000
_cell.length_b   1.000
_cell.length_c   1.000
_cell.angle_alpha   90.00
_cell.angle_beta   90.00
_cell.angle_gamma   90.00
#
_symmetry.space_group_name_H-M   'P 1'
#
loop_
_entity.id
_entity.type
_entity.pdbx_description
1 polymer ?
#
loop_
_entity_poly.entity_id
_entity_poly.type
_entity_poly.pdbx_seq_one_letter_code
_entity_poly.pdbx_strand_id
1 'polypeptide(L)'
;MTEVGFAKKTHEYTKIKDFNLKDQNDKKYFQHGLSVIFTKASNMVGIKDPISPNNKQDILELILSRFGGLSLEEIDYAFKIDRYGTHGEPTPHFQLFNAQYVSTILIKYKVWLRNIRGNNNLPISKPIEKKSMSEVEKALLVLNGIIECFEEFKISGKIPYGKAYVYDVLYKRGLLPIHTKRYREKIKRKAIKRRYKSKEKKHVDRKELKSILHKIQIGQNNQKIQCKEIVLETFFKKLNSLNKTIEEVL
;
A
#
# COMPACT_ATOMS: atom_id res chain seq x y z
N MET A 1 20.64 -8.55 21.89
CA MET A 1 19.82 -7.87 20.86
C MET A 1 20.38 -6.47 20.68
N THR A 2 20.69 -6.05 19.45
CA THR A 2 21.22 -4.69 19.16
C THR A 2 20.11 -3.63 19.22
N GLU A 3 20.47 -2.37 19.39
CA GLU A 3 19.54 -1.23 19.39
C GLU A 3 18.71 -1.15 18.10
N VAL A 4 19.38 -1.22 16.95
CA VAL A 4 18.74 -1.25 15.63
C VAL A 4 17.85 -2.50 15.49
N GLY A 5 18.29 -3.65 16.01
CA GLY A 5 17.52 -4.88 16.00
C GLY A 5 16.23 -4.78 16.82
N PHE A 6 16.29 -4.13 17.99
CA PHE A 6 15.10 -3.86 18.80
C PHE A 6 14.16 -2.89 18.07
N ALA A 7 14.69 -1.77 17.57
CA ALA A 7 13.91 -0.76 16.86
C ALA A 7 13.18 -1.34 15.64
N LYS A 8 13.80 -2.26 14.91
CA LYS A 8 13.15 -3.01 13.83
C LYS A 8 11.94 -3.78 14.32
N LYS A 9 12.03 -4.51 15.43
CA LYS A 9 10.93 -5.34 15.95
C LYS A 9 9.78 -4.58 16.58
N THR A 10 9.96 -3.29 16.90
CA THR A 10 8.91 -2.50 17.58
C THR A 10 7.55 -2.47 16.88
N HIS A 11 7.49 -2.70 15.56
CA HIS A 11 6.22 -2.78 14.85
C HIS A 11 5.48 -4.09 15.09
N GLU A 12 6.17 -5.17 15.46
CA GLU A 12 5.60 -6.50 15.71
C GLU A 12 4.82 -6.56 17.02
N TYR A 13 5.19 -5.72 18.00
CA TYR A 13 4.58 -5.70 19.33
C TYR A 13 3.21 -5.03 19.37
N THR A 14 2.28 -5.62 20.14
CA THR A 14 0.94 -5.09 20.41
C THR A 14 1.03 -3.75 21.15
N LYS A 15 0.40 -2.70 20.63
CA LYS A 15 0.43 -1.39 21.29
C LYS A 15 -0.58 -1.34 22.42
N ILE A 16 -0.29 -0.53 23.42
CA ILE A 16 -1.12 -0.36 24.62
C ILE A 16 -2.54 0.08 24.26
N LYS A 17 -2.68 0.96 23.26
CA LYS A 17 -3.98 1.42 22.74
C LYS A 17 -4.80 0.31 22.06
N ASP A 18 -4.17 -0.80 21.68
CA ASP A 18 -4.82 -1.90 20.96
C ASP A 18 -5.34 -2.99 21.91
N PHE A 19 -5.05 -2.91 23.22
CA PHE A 19 -5.63 -3.84 24.21
C PHE A 19 -7.12 -3.54 24.45
N ASN A 20 -7.93 -4.59 24.52
CA ASN A 20 -9.33 -4.44 24.90
C ASN A 20 -9.49 -4.42 26.42
N LEU A 21 -9.38 -3.25 27.04
CA LEU A 21 -9.48 -3.13 28.50
C LEU A 21 -10.88 -3.43 29.09
N LYS A 22 -11.90 -3.62 28.23
CA LYS A 22 -13.21 -4.14 28.65
C LYS A 22 -13.20 -5.66 28.80
N ASP A 23 -12.33 -6.35 28.08
CA ASP A 23 -12.08 -7.78 28.27
C ASP A 23 -11.23 -7.98 29.53
N GLN A 24 -11.65 -8.90 30.40
CA GLN A 24 -10.99 -9.11 31.69
C GLN A 24 -9.61 -9.76 31.56
N ASN A 25 -9.40 -10.60 30.54
CA ASN A 25 -8.13 -11.27 30.35
C ASN A 25 -7.09 -10.29 29.81
N ASP A 26 -7.45 -9.50 28.80
CA ASP A 26 -6.60 -8.43 28.26
C ASP A 26 -6.24 -7.41 29.34
N LYS A 27 -7.23 -6.97 30.13
CA LYS A 27 -7.00 -6.05 31.25
C LYS A 27 -6.02 -6.63 32.27
N LYS A 28 -6.21 -7.88 32.68
CA LYS A 28 -5.31 -8.55 33.64
C LYS A 28 -3.90 -8.70 33.08
N TYR A 29 -3.76 -9.13 31.83
CA TYR A 29 -2.46 -9.28 31.16
C TYR A 29 -1.71 -7.94 31.11
N PHE A 30 -2.39 -6.89 30.66
CA PHE A 30 -1.82 -5.54 30.58
C PHE A 30 -1.38 -5.02 31.95
N GLN A 31 -2.25 -5.10 32.96
CA GLN A 31 -1.94 -4.65 34.32
C GLN A 31 -0.81 -5.46 34.96
N HIS A 32 -0.80 -6.78 34.76
CA HIS A 32 0.28 -7.64 35.25
C HIS A 32 1.61 -7.31 34.58
N GLY A 33 1.61 -7.11 33.25
CA GLY A 33 2.79 -6.69 32.50
C GLY A 33 3.39 -5.40 33.04
N LEU A 34 2.57 -4.36 33.25
CA LEU A 34 3.04 -3.11 33.86
C LEU A 34 3.57 -3.32 35.28
N SER A 35 2.89 -4.13 36.10
CA SER A 35 3.32 -4.45 37.46
C SER A 35 4.72 -5.08 37.49
N VAL A 36 4.96 -6.07 36.63
CA VAL A 36 6.26 -6.74 36.49
C VAL A 36 7.33 -5.76 36.05
N ILE A 37 7.05 -4.95 35.02
CA ILE A 37 8.00 -3.98 34.47
C ILE A 37 8.39 -2.94 35.52
N PHE A 38 7.42 -2.33 36.20
CA PHE A 38 7.70 -1.27 37.17
C PHE A 38 8.33 -1.78 38.46
N THR A 39 7.95 -2.97 38.91
CA THR A 39 8.64 -3.61 40.04
C THR A 39 10.11 -3.87 39.70
N LYS A 40 10.37 -4.47 38.53
CA LYS A 40 11.73 -4.69 38.03
C LYS A 40 12.50 -3.38 37.88
N ALA A 41 11.91 -2.37 37.25
CA ALA A 41 12.54 -1.08 37.04
C ALA A 41 12.90 -0.39 38.36
N SER A 42 11.95 -0.31 39.31
CA SER A 42 12.13 0.25 40.64
C SER A 42 13.28 -0.42 41.39
N ASN A 43 13.30 -1.76 41.40
CA ASN A 43 14.36 -2.53 42.04
C ASN A 43 15.73 -2.28 41.41
N MET A 44 15.80 -2.24 40.07
CA MET A 44 17.07 -2.06 39.37
C MET A 44 17.68 -0.67 39.50
N VAL A 45 16.89 0.35 39.85
CA VAL A 45 17.40 1.70 40.16
C VAL A 45 17.56 1.92 41.66
N GLY A 46 17.34 0.89 42.49
CA GLY A 46 17.57 0.93 43.93
C GLY A 46 16.54 1.72 44.74
N ILE A 47 15.32 1.90 44.21
CA ILE A 47 14.20 2.45 44.98
C ILE A 47 13.72 1.36 45.93
N LYS A 48 13.82 1.63 47.23
CA LYS A 48 13.50 0.67 48.29
C LYS A 48 12.02 0.63 48.63
N ASP A 49 11.34 1.77 48.49
CA ASP A 49 9.94 1.88 48.87
C ASP A 49 9.02 1.33 47.77
N PRO A 50 7.93 0.64 48.15
CA PRO A 50 6.94 0.20 47.19
C PRO A 50 6.25 1.39 46.53
N ILE A 51 5.94 1.25 45.24
CA ILE A 51 5.18 2.26 44.50
C ILE A 51 3.80 2.42 45.15
N SER A 52 3.51 3.63 45.63
CA SER A 52 2.24 3.94 46.31
C SER A 52 1.03 3.71 45.38
N PRO A 53 -0.16 3.41 45.93
CA PRO A 53 -1.37 3.23 45.12
C PRO A 53 -1.70 4.44 44.24
N ASN A 54 -1.52 5.66 44.76
CA ASN A 54 -1.75 6.90 44.03
C ASN A 54 -0.80 7.03 42.83
N ASN A 55 0.50 6.75 43.05
CA ASN A 55 1.48 6.77 41.95
C ASN A 55 1.18 5.69 40.92
N LYS A 56 0.75 4.49 41.33
CA LYS A 56 0.36 3.42 40.39
C LYS A 56 -0.80 3.86 39.49
N GLN A 57 -1.83 4.48 40.06
CA GLN A 57 -2.98 4.96 39.31
C GLN A 57 -2.60 6.09 38.35
N ASP A 58 -1.84 7.08 38.81
CA ASP A 58 -1.39 8.21 38.00
C ASP A 58 -0.46 7.75 36.84
N ILE A 59 0.45 6.82 37.10
CA ILE A 59 1.29 6.20 36.07
C ILE A 59 0.43 5.45 35.04
N LEU A 60 -0.59 4.71 35.48
CA LEU A 60 -1.50 3.99 34.58
C LEU A 60 -2.25 4.98 33.66
N GLU A 61 -2.80 6.05 34.22
CA GLU A 61 -3.49 7.10 33.46
C GLU A 61 -2.57 7.81 32.48
N LEU A 62 -1.33 8.13 32.88
CA LEU A 62 -0.30 8.67 32.02
C LEU A 62 -0.03 7.76 30.82
N ILE A 63 0.12 6.46 31.06
CA ILE A 63 0.41 5.49 30.00
C ILE A 63 -0.73 5.41 29.00
N LEU A 64 -1.96 5.28 29.49
CA LEU A 64 -3.15 5.17 28.65
C LEU A 64 -3.41 6.45 27.85
N SER A 65 -3.19 7.62 28.45
CA SER A 65 -3.47 8.91 27.81
C SER A 65 -2.39 9.40 26.84
N ARG A 66 -1.10 9.20 27.16
CA ARG A 66 0.02 9.79 26.39
C ARG A 66 0.93 8.78 25.70
N PHE A 67 1.00 7.56 26.22
CA PHE A 67 1.94 6.54 25.75
C PHE A 67 1.26 5.30 25.19
N GLY A 68 -0.05 5.37 24.87
CA GLY A 68 -0.80 4.27 24.26
C GLY A 68 -0.21 3.74 22.93
N GLY A 69 0.62 4.53 22.25
CA GLY A 69 1.33 4.12 21.04
C GLY A 69 2.57 3.23 21.27
N LEU A 70 2.97 2.99 22.52
CA LEU A 70 4.05 2.09 22.90
C LEU A 70 3.51 0.68 23.21
N SER A 71 4.37 -0.34 23.19
CA SER A 71 4.08 -1.68 23.73
C SER A 71 4.69 -1.88 25.14
N LEU A 72 4.33 -2.97 25.81
CA LEU A 72 4.94 -3.36 27.10
C LEU A 72 6.44 -3.61 26.95
N GLU A 73 6.87 -4.24 25.86
CA GLU A 73 8.28 -4.47 25.53
C GLU A 73 9.03 -3.16 25.32
N GLU A 74 8.40 -2.17 24.69
CA GLU A 74 8.98 -0.83 24.53
C GLU A 74 9.11 -0.10 25.87
N ILE A 75 8.13 -0.22 26.76
CA ILE A 75 8.23 0.34 28.12
C ILE A 75 9.39 -0.34 28.88
N ASP A 76 9.46 -1.68 28.94
CA ASP A 76 10.57 -2.37 29.62
C ASP A 76 11.94 -1.97 29.05
N TYR A 77 12.03 -1.88 27.73
CA TYR A 77 13.26 -1.48 27.05
C TYR A 77 13.63 -0.03 27.33
N ALA A 78 12.65 0.90 27.42
CA ALA A 78 12.90 2.30 27.77
C ALA A 78 13.63 2.44 29.12
N PHE A 79 13.16 1.74 30.16
CA PHE A 79 13.83 1.74 31.47
C PHE A 79 15.23 1.12 31.41
N LYS A 80 15.41 0.07 30.60
CA LYS A 80 16.72 -0.56 30.42
C LYS A 80 17.74 0.41 29.82
N ILE A 81 17.39 1.09 28.74
CA ILE A 81 18.34 1.96 28.02
C ILE A 81 18.55 3.30 28.71
N ASP A 82 17.57 3.79 29.48
CA ASP A 82 17.76 4.96 30.36
C ASP A 82 18.79 4.67 31.45
N ARG A 83 18.67 3.52 32.14
CA ARG A 83 19.64 3.09 33.15
C ARG A 83 21.05 2.92 32.57
N TYR A 84 21.17 2.52 31.32
CA TYR A 84 22.47 2.31 30.66
C TYR A 84 23.06 3.59 30.06
N GLY A 85 22.35 4.72 30.15
CA GLY A 85 22.82 5.99 29.59
C GLY A 85 22.79 6.05 28.06
N THR A 86 22.13 5.10 27.38
CA THR A 86 22.14 4.95 25.92
C THR A 86 21.58 6.18 25.19
N HIS A 87 20.62 6.88 25.80
CA HIS A 87 20.02 8.09 25.24
C HIS A 87 20.27 9.31 26.13
N GLY A 88 21.52 9.43 26.62
CA GLY A 88 21.96 10.48 27.54
C GLY A 88 21.87 10.04 29.00
N GLU A 89 22.17 10.96 29.91
CA GLU A 89 22.28 10.69 31.35
C GLU A 89 21.06 9.95 31.93
N PRO A 90 21.25 8.93 32.79
CA PRO A 90 20.15 8.24 33.45
C PRO A 90 19.20 9.21 34.16
N THR A 91 17.90 8.94 34.10
CA THR A 91 16.91 9.85 34.69
C THR A 91 16.98 9.77 36.22
N PRO A 92 17.14 10.91 36.93
CA PRO A 92 17.13 10.90 38.39
C PRO A 92 15.72 10.57 38.92
N HIS A 93 15.65 9.69 39.92
CA HIS A 93 14.40 9.25 40.52
C HIS A 93 14.15 9.82 41.92
N PHE A 94 15.17 10.36 42.60
CA PHE A 94 15.04 10.94 43.96
C PHE A 94 14.29 10.04 44.95
N GLN A 95 14.54 8.73 44.90
CA GLN A 95 13.86 7.69 45.69
C GLN A 95 12.33 7.57 45.46
N LEU A 96 11.79 8.17 44.41
CA LEU A 96 10.36 8.20 44.15
C LEU A 96 10.01 7.69 42.74
N PHE A 97 9.24 6.60 42.67
CA PHE A 97 8.71 6.08 41.42
C PHE A 97 7.32 6.67 41.15
N ASN A 98 7.27 7.82 40.45
CA ASN A 98 6.02 8.55 40.14
C ASN A 98 5.83 8.76 38.62
N ALA A 99 4.70 9.34 38.24
CA ALA A 99 4.38 9.62 36.84
C ALA A 99 5.40 10.55 36.17
N GLN A 100 5.97 11.53 36.89
CA GLN A 100 6.99 12.41 36.35
C GLN A 100 8.27 11.64 35.95
N TYR A 101 8.74 10.74 36.82
CA TYR A 101 9.87 9.88 36.57
C TYR A 101 9.64 8.99 35.34
N VAL A 102 8.50 8.28 35.31
CA VAL A 102 8.11 7.42 34.18
C VAL A 102 7.99 8.22 32.88
N SER A 103 7.30 9.37 32.91
CA SER A 103 7.10 10.24 31.75
C SER A 103 8.42 10.67 31.13
N THR A 104 9.38 11.07 31.96
CA THR A 104 10.69 11.55 31.51
C THR A 104 11.43 10.46 30.73
N ILE A 105 11.46 9.23 31.26
CA ILE A 105 12.09 8.08 30.60
C ILE A 105 11.40 7.78 29.27
N LEU A 106 10.07 7.71 29.24
CA LEU A 106 9.32 7.38 28.03
C LEU A 106 9.44 8.47 26.95
N ILE A 107 9.56 9.74 27.33
CA ILE A 107 9.85 10.83 26.39
C ILE A 107 11.23 10.65 25.76
N LYS A 108 12.27 10.41 26.58
CA LYS A 108 13.63 10.16 26.08
C LYS A 108 13.69 8.95 25.16
N TYR A 109 12.99 7.87 25.51
CA TYR A 109 12.84 6.70 24.65
C TYR A 109 12.22 7.03 23.29
N LYS A 110 11.13 7.81 23.24
CA LYS A 110 10.50 8.20 21.96
C LYS A 110 11.44 9.03 21.10
N VAL A 111 12.23 9.92 21.69
CA VAL A 111 13.26 10.69 20.97
C VAL A 111 14.34 9.76 20.43
N TRP A 112 14.86 8.85 21.25
CA TRP A 112 15.83 7.84 20.85
C TRP A 112 15.31 6.97 19.69
N LEU A 113 14.08 6.45 19.79
CA LEU A 113 13.49 5.59 18.77
C LEU A 113 13.33 6.33 17.44
N ARG A 114 12.91 7.59 17.47
CA ARG A 114 12.82 8.44 16.29
C ARG A 114 14.20 8.62 15.63
N ASN A 115 15.23 8.90 16.43
CA ASN A 115 16.58 9.12 15.94
C ASN A 115 17.21 7.84 15.36
N ILE A 116 17.08 6.70 16.05
CA ILE A 116 17.54 5.40 15.55
C ILE A 116 16.87 5.08 14.21
N ARG A 117 15.56 5.29 14.08
CA ARG A 117 14.85 5.03 12.83
C ARG A 117 15.31 5.95 11.71
N GLY A 118 15.45 7.24 11.96
CA GLY A 118 15.94 8.22 11.00
C GLY A 118 17.36 7.91 10.51
N ASN A 119 18.29 7.67 11.44
CA ASN A 119 19.69 7.42 11.12
C ASN A 119 19.92 6.08 10.38
N ASN A 120 19.00 5.12 10.51
CA ASN A 120 19.12 3.79 9.92
C ASN A 120 18.07 3.51 8.82
N ASN A 121 17.35 4.53 8.35
CA ASN A 121 16.29 4.42 7.33
C ASN A 121 15.27 3.31 7.62
N LEU A 122 14.86 3.16 8.88
CA LEU A 122 13.91 2.13 9.29
C LEU A 122 12.47 2.58 9.02
N PRO A 123 11.57 1.66 8.63
CA PRO A 123 10.17 1.98 8.40
C PRO A 123 9.47 2.38 9.71
N ILE A 124 8.63 3.42 9.63
CA ILE A 124 7.92 4.00 10.78
C ILE A 124 6.69 3.15 11.16
N SER A 125 6.11 2.46 10.18
CA SER A 125 4.95 1.57 10.31
C SER A 125 5.28 0.19 9.75
N LYS A 126 4.47 -0.83 10.10
CA LYS A 126 4.47 -2.09 9.34
C LYS A 126 4.32 -1.75 7.85
N PRO A 127 5.14 -2.32 6.95
CA PRO A 127 4.80 -2.33 5.54
C PRO A 127 3.41 -2.93 5.43
N ILE A 128 2.49 -2.25 4.75
CA ILE A 128 1.21 -2.86 4.39
C ILE A 128 1.59 -4.11 3.59
N GLU A 129 1.33 -5.29 4.14
CA GLU A 129 1.41 -6.52 3.35
C GLU A 129 0.48 -6.30 2.18
N LYS A 130 1.06 -6.04 1.00
CA LYS A 130 0.31 -6.11 -0.24
C LYS A 130 -0.17 -7.53 -0.29
N LYS A 131 -1.43 -7.79 0.08
CA LYS A 131 -2.08 -9.10 -0.15
C LYS A 131 -1.73 -9.47 -1.58
N SER A 132 -0.83 -10.42 -1.75
CA SER A 132 -0.42 -10.85 -3.07
C SER A 132 -1.61 -11.61 -3.60
N MET A 133 -2.42 -10.92 -4.40
CA MET A 133 -3.56 -11.51 -5.08
C MET A 133 -3.07 -12.79 -5.76
N SER A 134 -3.75 -13.92 -5.49
CA SER A 134 -3.35 -15.21 -6.02
C SER A 134 -3.35 -15.17 -7.56
N GLU A 135 -2.59 -16.04 -8.21
CA GLU A 135 -2.58 -16.09 -9.67
C GLU A 135 -3.99 -16.37 -10.25
N VAL A 136 -4.79 -17.15 -9.51
CA VAL A 136 -6.19 -17.44 -9.84
C VAL A 136 -7.07 -16.19 -9.76
N GLU A 137 -6.95 -15.41 -8.69
CA GLU A 137 -7.69 -14.16 -8.51
C GLU A 137 -7.32 -13.12 -9.58
N LYS A 138 -6.04 -13.03 -9.95
CA LYS A 138 -5.58 -12.18 -11.06
C LYS A 138 -6.20 -12.60 -12.38
N ALA A 139 -6.25 -13.91 -12.65
CA ALA A 139 -6.86 -14.44 -13.87
C ALA A 139 -8.37 -14.15 -13.93
N LEU A 140 -9.08 -14.32 -12.81
CA LEU A 140 -10.51 -14.01 -12.70
C LEU A 140 -10.79 -12.52 -12.93
N LEU A 141 -10.00 -11.60 -12.34
CA LEU A 141 -10.14 -10.17 -12.60
C LEU A 141 -9.93 -9.81 -14.06
N VAL A 142 -8.94 -10.43 -14.71
CA VAL A 142 -8.69 -10.22 -16.14
C VAL A 142 -9.86 -10.74 -16.98
N LEU A 143 -10.40 -11.91 -16.67
CA LEU A 143 -11.55 -12.50 -17.36
C LEU A 143 -12.81 -11.64 -17.21
N ASN A 144 -13.17 -11.26 -15.98
CA ASN A 144 -14.30 -10.37 -15.72
C ASN A 144 -14.13 -9.05 -16.46
N GLY A 145 -12.92 -8.48 -16.46
CA GLY A 145 -12.65 -7.25 -17.21
C GLY A 145 -12.79 -7.39 -18.73
N ILE A 146 -12.60 -8.59 -19.30
CA ILE A 146 -12.84 -8.88 -20.72
C ILE A 146 -14.35 -9.01 -20.98
N ILE A 147 -15.08 -9.70 -20.10
CA ILE A 147 -16.54 -9.88 -20.20
C ILE A 147 -17.24 -8.51 -20.15
N GLU A 148 -16.95 -7.70 -19.14
CA GLU A 148 -17.46 -6.32 -19.02
C GLU A 148 -17.18 -5.50 -20.28
N CYS A 149 -15.95 -5.60 -20.82
CA CYS A 149 -15.58 -4.88 -22.03
C CYS A 149 -16.42 -5.29 -23.24
N PHE A 150 -16.84 -6.55 -23.33
CA PHE A 150 -17.69 -7.05 -24.42
C PHE A 150 -19.15 -6.66 -24.23
N GLU A 151 -19.66 -6.71 -23.01
CA GLU A 151 -21.02 -6.26 -22.68
C GLU A 151 -21.19 -4.76 -22.93
N GLU A 152 -20.24 -3.94 -22.45
CA GLU A 152 -20.22 -2.50 -22.73
C GLU A 152 -20.09 -2.22 -24.24
N PHE A 153 -19.38 -3.07 -24.98
CA PHE A 153 -19.31 -2.97 -26.43
C PHE A 153 -20.65 -3.29 -27.10
N LYS A 154 -21.43 -4.26 -26.62
CA LYS A 154 -22.78 -4.56 -27.15
C LYS A 154 -23.70 -3.35 -27.02
N ILE A 155 -23.60 -2.62 -25.91
CA ILE A 155 -24.43 -1.45 -25.62
C ILE A 155 -23.96 -0.22 -26.42
N SER A 156 -22.66 0.09 -26.38
CA SER A 156 -22.12 1.35 -26.91
C SER A 156 -21.62 1.27 -28.36
N GLY A 157 -21.37 0.07 -28.88
CA GLY A 157 -20.75 -0.18 -30.18
C GLY A 157 -19.30 0.26 -30.30
N LYS A 158 -18.64 0.63 -29.19
CA LYS A 158 -17.25 1.09 -29.09
C LYS A 158 -16.54 0.43 -27.91
N ILE A 159 -15.21 0.32 -28.00
CA ILE A 159 -14.41 -0.18 -26.87
C ILE A 159 -14.35 0.89 -25.77
N PRO A 160 -14.64 0.54 -24.50
CA PRO A 160 -14.54 1.47 -23.39
C PRO A 160 -13.12 2.02 -23.17
N TYR A 161 -13.03 3.25 -22.68
CA TYR A 161 -11.74 3.89 -22.42
C TYR A 161 -10.94 3.12 -21.37
N GLY A 162 -9.64 2.95 -21.57
CA GLY A 162 -8.76 2.23 -20.65
C GLY A 162 -8.79 0.69 -20.76
N LYS A 163 -9.73 0.10 -21.51
CA LYS A 163 -9.81 -1.36 -21.73
C LYS A 163 -8.92 -1.87 -22.89
N ALA A 164 -7.94 -1.08 -23.34
CA ALA A 164 -7.02 -1.46 -24.43
C ALA A 164 -6.14 -2.69 -24.10
N TYR A 165 -5.98 -3.02 -22.80
CA TYR A 165 -5.25 -4.22 -22.35
C TYR A 165 -5.95 -5.52 -22.79
N VAL A 166 -7.27 -5.50 -23.04
CA VAL A 166 -8.04 -6.66 -23.51
C VAL A 166 -7.47 -7.19 -24.83
N TYR A 167 -7.01 -6.31 -25.71
CA TYR A 167 -6.32 -6.70 -26.94
C TYR A 167 -5.06 -7.51 -26.65
N ASP A 168 -4.24 -7.05 -25.70
CA ASP A 168 -2.96 -7.70 -25.40
C ASP A 168 -3.19 -9.09 -24.79
N VAL A 169 -4.24 -9.25 -23.98
CA VAL A 169 -4.63 -10.55 -23.41
C VAL A 169 -5.15 -11.49 -24.51
N LEU A 170 -6.08 -11.04 -25.35
CA LEU A 170 -6.63 -11.86 -26.44
C LEU A 170 -5.59 -12.21 -27.51
N TYR A 171 -4.64 -11.30 -27.77
CA TYR A 171 -3.52 -11.55 -28.69
C TYR A 171 -2.57 -12.62 -28.14
N LYS A 172 -2.21 -12.54 -26.85
CA LYS A 172 -1.38 -13.55 -26.19
C LYS A 172 -2.04 -14.93 -26.14
N ARG A 173 -3.37 -14.98 -26.01
CA ARG A 173 -4.15 -16.22 -26.07
C ARG A 173 -4.34 -16.77 -27.49
N GLY A 174 -3.86 -16.07 -28.53
CA GLY A 174 -3.96 -16.51 -29.93
C GLY A 174 -5.37 -16.40 -30.53
N LEU A 175 -6.30 -15.72 -29.86
CA LEU A 175 -7.70 -15.58 -30.28
C LEU A 175 -7.88 -14.52 -31.38
N LEU A 176 -6.89 -13.66 -31.57
CA LEU A 176 -6.90 -12.61 -32.59
C LEU A 176 -6.22 -13.07 -33.89
N PRO A 177 -6.67 -12.57 -35.06
CA PRO A 177 -6.08 -12.92 -36.35
C PRO A 177 -4.59 -12.59 -36.43
N ILE A 178 -3.80 -13.50 -37.03
CA ILE A 178 -2.37 -13.29 -37.26
C ILE A 178 -2.15 -11.99 -38.04
N HIS A 179 -1.36 -11.09 -37.46
CA HIS A 179 -1.07 -9.79 -38.04
C HIS A 179 -0.06 -9.88 -39.19
N THR A 180 -0.52 -10.36 -40.35
CA THR A 180 0.22 -10.29 -41.62
C THR A 180 0.45 -8.83 -42.03
N LYS A 181 1.51 -8.56 -42.82
CA LYS A 181 1.88 -7.20 -43.27
C LYS A 181 0.69 -6.47 -43.93
N ARG A 182 -0.08 -7.19 -44.75
CA ARG A 182 -1.31 -6.72 -45.41
C ARG A 182 -2.45 -6.39 -44.42
N TYR A 183 -2.61 -7.17 -43.35
CA TYR A 183 -3.62 -6.91 -42.32
C TYR A 183 -3.27 -5.67 -41.50
N ARG A 184 -2.00 -5.51 -41.11
CA ARG A 184 -1.53 -4.32 -40.36
C ARG A 184 -1.75 -3.04 -41.16
N GLU A 185 -1.46 -3.05 -42.46
CA GLU A 185 -1.72 -1.90 -43.34
C GLU A 185 -3.21 -1.59 -43.47
N LYS A 186 -4.07 -2.60 -43.57
CA LYS A 186 -5.53 -2.43 -43.62
C LYS A 186 -6.07 -1.79 -42.34
N ILE A 187 -5.62 -2.24 -41.17
CA ILE A 187 -6.00 -1.68 -39.87
C ILE A 187 -5.45 -0.26 -39.70
N LYS A 188 -4.19 -0.01 -40.06
CA LYS A 188 -3.61 1.35 -40.07
C LYS A 188 -4.42 2.31 -40.93
N ARG A 189 -4.79 1.92 -42.16
CA ARG A 189 -5.64 2.74 -43.04
C ARG A 189 -7.01 3.04 -42.43
N LYS A 190 -7.62 2.08 -41.73
CA LYS A 190 -8.90 2.29 -41.02
C LYS A 190 -8.75 3.24 -39.82
N ALA A 191 -7.69 3.10 -39.02
CA ALA A 191 -7.37 3.98 -37.90
C ALA A 191 -7.19 5.43 -38.36
N ILE A 192 -6.45 5.61 -39.46
CA ILE A 192 -6.23 6.90 -40.09
C ILE A 192 -7.55 7.51 -40.55
N LYS A 193 -8.39 6.78 -41.30
CA LYS A 193 -9.71 7.28 -41.75
C LYS A 193 -10.64 7.66 -40.60
N ARG A 194 -10.65 6.89 -39.50
CA ARG A 194 -11.47 7.18 -38.32
C ARG A 194 -11.05 8.48 -37.64
N ARG A 195 -9.74 8.71 -37.52
CA ARG A 195 -9.17 9.95 -36.98
C ARG A 195 -9.49 11.15 -37.87
N TYR A 196 -9.43 10.99 -39.20
CA TYR A 196 -9.83 12.04 -40.15
C TYR A 196 -11.32 12.38 -40.04
N LYS A 197 -12.23 11.39 -39.99
CA LYS A 197 -13.66 11.64 -39.76
C LYS A 197 -13.97 12.31 -38.42
N SER A 198 -13.20 12.02 -37.37
CA SER A 198 -13.34 12.73 -36.08
C SER A 198 -12.78 14.16 -36.13
N LYS A 199 -11.86 14.44 -37.07
CA LYS A 199 -11.25 15.77 -37.28
C LYS A 199 -12.06 16.66 -38.24
N GLU A 200 -12.90 16.14 -39.13
CA GLU A 200 -13.78 16.95 -40.01
C GLU A 200 -14.76 17.86 -39.26
N LYS A 201 -14.90 17.74 -37.92
CA LYS A 201 -15.56 18.75 -37.08
C LYS A 201 -14.70 19.96 -36.71
N LYS A 202 -13.44 20.03 -37.15
CA LYS A 202 -12.55 21.20 -36.98
C LYS A 202 -11.74 21.40 -38.27
N HIS A 203 -11.88 22.57 -38.91
CA HIS A 203 -11.06 22.99 -40.05
C HIS A 203 -9.57 22.78 -39.75
N VAL A 204 -8.86 22.02 -40.59
CA VAL A 204 -7.41 21.81 -40.43
C VAL A 204 -6.69 22.10 -41.74
N ASP A 205 -5.69 22.97 -41.63
CA ASP A 205 -4.88 23.55 -42.68
C ASP A 205 -3.93 22.52 -43.36
N ARG A 206 -3.69 22.68 -44.66
CA ARG A 206 -2.84 21.80 -45.51
C ARG A 206 -1.41 21.66 -44.97
N LYS A 207 -0.92 22.63 -44.21
CA LYS A 207 0.40 22.61 -43.54
C LYS A 207 0.48 21.58 -42.40
N GLU A 208 -0.59 21.38 -41.63
CA GLU A 208 -0.63 20.32 -40.60
C GLU A 208 -0.61 18.92 -41.23
N LEU A 209 -1.24 18.76 -42.40
CA LEU A 209 -1.30 17.49 -43.12
C LEU A 209 0.11 16.99 -43.51
N LYS A 210 0.97 17.90 -44.00
CA LYS A 210 2.36 17.60 -44.36
C LYS A 210 3.22 17.26 -43.14
N SER A 211 3.04 17.96 -42.02
CA SER A 211 3.83 17.70 -40.80
C SER A 211 3.48 16.34 -40.16
N ILE A 212 2.21 15.94 -40.24
CA ILE A 212 1.75 14.64 -39.73
C ILE A 212 2.23 13.50 -40.64
N LEU A 213 2.21 13.67 -41.98
CA LEU A 213 2.76 12.70 -42.94
C LEU A 213 4.28 12.51 -42.76
N HIS A 214 5.01 13.59 -42.51
CA HIS A 214 6.45 13.52 -42.23
C HIS A 214 6.75 12.81 -40.91
N LYS A 215 6.01 13.10 -39.82
CA LYS A 215 6.13 12.40 -38.54
C LYS A 215 5.76 10.90 -38.62
N ILE A 216 4.90 10.52 -39.57
CA ILE A 216 4.56 9.11 -39.87
C ILE A 216 5.74 8.40 -40.56
N GLN A 217 6.45 9.09 -41.46
CA GLN A 217 7.60 8.55 -42.18
C GLN A 217 8.80 8.29 -41.25
N ILE A 218 8.89 9.02 -40.14
CA ILE A 218 9.97 8.95 -39.14
C ILE A 218 9.62 8.00 -37.97
N GLY A 219 8.47 7.30 -38.01
CA GLY A 219 8.14 6.23 -37.05
C GLY A 219 7.71 6.69 -35.65
N GLN A 220 7.57 7.99 -35.41
CA GLN A 220 7.16 8.54 -34.12
C GLN A 220 5.65 8.84 -34.10
N ASN A 221 4.80 7.85 -33.77
CA ASN A 221 3.47 8.22 -33.24
C ASN A 221 2.72 7.14 -32.42
N ASN A 222 1.94 7.66 -31.46
CA ASN A 222 1.00 7.03 -30.50
C ASN A 222 -0.21 6.28 -31.14
N GLN A 223 -0.06 5.75 -32.36
CA GLN A 223 -1.14 5.10 -33.13
C GLN A 223 -1.47 3.66 -32.68
N LYS A 224 -0.76 3.12 -31.69
CA LYS A 224 -0.94 1.73 -31.24
C LYS A 224 -2.32 1.50 -30.62
N ILE A 225 -2.81 2.40 -29.76
CA ILE A 225 -4.07 2.22 -29.01
C ILE A 225 -5.27 2.16 -29.97
N GLN A 226 -5.39 3.12 -30.90
CA GLN A 226 -6.47 3.14 -31.89
C GLN A 226 -6.45 1.93 -32.84
N CYS A 227 -5.26 1.41 -33.16
CA CYS A 227 -5.15 0.17 -33.94
C CYS A 227 -5.66 -1.03 -33.15
N LYS A 228 -5.34 -1.12 -31.85
CA LYS A 228 -5.83 -2.18 -30.95
C LYS A 228 -7.35 -2.14 -30.81
N GLU A 229 -7.91 -0.95 -30.59
CA GLU A 229 -9.36 -0.75 -30.51
C GLU A 229 -10.08 -1.20 -31.78
N ILE A 230 -9.57 -0.84 -32.97
CA ILE A 230 -10.21 -1.24 -34.24
C ILE A 230 -10.17 -2.76 -34.44
N VAL A 231 -9.07 -3.42 -34.04
CA VAL A 231 -8.99 -4.88 -34.10
C VAL A 231 -10.01 -5.51 -33.16
N LEU A 232 -10.09 -5.02 -31.91
CA LEU A 232 -11.08 -5.48 -30.93
C LEU A 232 -12.51 -5.27 -31.44
N GLU A 233 -12.84 -4.10 -32.00
CA GLU A 233 -14.16 -3.85 -32.56
C GLU A 233 -14.49 -4.78 -33.73
N THR A 234 -13.53 -5.05 -34.62
CA THR A 234 -13.77 -6.01 -35.71
C THR A 234 -13.95 -7.43 -35.22
N PHE A 235 -13.27 -7.81 -34.14
CA PHE A 235 -13.39 -9.11 -33.52
C PHE A 235 -14.72 -9.26 -32.78
N PHE A 236 -15.08 -8.29 -31.93
CA PHE A 236 -16.35 -8.27 -31.21
C PHE A 236 -17.56 -8.17 -32.15
N LYS A 237 -17.47 -7.42 -33.26
CA LYS A 237 -18.51 -7.44 -34.30
C LYS A 237 -18.67 -8.81 -34.94
N LYS A 238 -17.57 -9.53 -35.17
CA LYS A 238 -17.60 -10.90 -35.72
C LYS A 238 -18.25 -11.87 -34.73
N LEU A 239 -17.92 -11.77 -33.44
CA LEU A 239 -18.57 -12.57 -32.39
C LEU A 239 -20.06 -12.29 -32.29
N ASN A 240 -20.45 -11.01 -32.31
CA ASN A 240 -21.86 -10.62 -32.26
C ASN A 240 -22.63 -11.10 -33.50
N SER A 241 -22.01 -11.06 -34.70
CA SER A 241 -22.64 -11.60 -35.92
C SER A 241 -22.80 -13.12 -35.93
N LEU A 242 -22.06 -13.83 -35.07
CA LEU A 242 -22.11 -15.28 -34.93
C LEU A 242 -22.97 -15.72 -33.74
N ASN A 243 -23.64 -14.80 -33.03
CA ASN A 243 -24.37 -15.04 -31.78
C ASN A 243 -23.56 -15.77 -30.70
N LYS A 244 -22.22 -15.65 -30.72
CA LYS A 244 -21.35 -16.29 -29.72
C LYS A 244 -21.09 -15.36 -28.54
N THR A 245 -21.07 -15.92 -27.33
CA THR A 245 -20.62 -15.17 -26.14
C THR A 245 -19.10 -15.11 -26.11
N ILE A 246 -18.53 -14.10 -25.43
CA ILE A 246 -17.07 -14.03 -25.29
C ILE A 246 -16.53 -15.14 -24.39
N GLU A 247 -17.38 -15.68 -23.52
CA GLU A 247 -17.12 -16.83 -22.64
C GLU A 247 -16.89 -18.12 -23.43
N GLU A 248 -17.62 -18.33 -24.54
CA GLU A 248 -17.44 -19.50 -25.43
C GLU A 248 -16.09 -19.50 -26.17
N VAL A 249 -15.35 -18.40 -26.15
CA VAL A 249 -14.12 -18.20 -26.93
C VAL A 249 -12.89 -18.00 -26.03
N LEU A 250 -13.08 -17.76 -24.73
CA LEU A 250 -12.02 -17.44 -23.76
C LEU A 250 -11.37 -18.67 -23.13
#